data_AF-A0A2S7NZS6-F1
#
_entry.id   AF-A0A2S7NZS6-F1
#
_cell.length_a   1.000
_cell.length_b   1.000
_cell.length_c   1.000
_cell.angle_alpha   90.00
_cell.angle_beta   90.00
_cell.angle_gamma   90.00
#
_symmetry.space_group_name_H-M   'P 1'
#
loop_
_entity.id
_entity.type
_entity.pdbx_description
1 polymer ?
#
loop_
_entity_poly.entity_id
_entity_poly.type
_entity_poly.pdbx_seq_one_letter_code
_entity_poly.pdbx_strand_id
1 'polypeptide(L)'
;MAASIFARLPTVLLYLPLGIRDFFLRQSSITSTSYAKMLCLTQNVLLAVTMTMRGVLAATPDQWRERSIYQVFTDRFARTDSTNTTACPSEFYGYCGGTWRGIINKLDYIQDMGFTAIWISPVVEQVADPRRGFHGYSAQNLYGLNSHFGNASDLIALATALHERNMASIFFVEHHAK
;
A
#
# COMPACT_ATOMS: atom_id res chain seq x y z
N MET A 1 -26.51 -14.65 48.99
CA MET A 1 -26.42 -15.43 47.73
C MET A 1 -25.93 -14.51 46.63
N ALA A 2 -24.62 -14.30 46.56
CA ALA A 2 -23.98 -13.39 45.62
C ALA A 2 -22.79 -14.14 45.00
N ALA A 3 -23.09 -15.12 44.15
CA ALA A 3 -22.09 -15.88 43.40
C ALA A 3 -22.80 -16.77 42.36
N SER A 4 -23.05 -16.27 41.15
CA SER A 4 -23.10 -17.13 39.94
C SER A 4 -23.22 -16.40 38.58
N ILE A 5 -23.36 -15.07 38.50
CA ILE A 5 -23.61 -14.40 37.20
C ILE A 5 -22.33 -14.09 36.37
N PHE A 6 -21.12 -14.37 36.88
CA PHE A 6 -19.87 -13.95 36.21
C PHE A 6 -19.31 -14.90 35.13
N ALA A 7 -19.97 -16.00 34.76
CA ALA A 7 -19.34 -17.05 33.96
C ALA A 7 -19.55 -17.00 32.43
N ARG A 8 -20.11 -15.93 31.85
CA ARG A 8 -20.20 -15.77 30.38
C ARG A 8 -19.94 -14.34 29.92
N LEU A 9 -18.71 -13.87 30.09
CA LEU A 9 -18.21 -12.73 29.33
C LEU A 9 -17.57 -13.25 28.04
N PRO A 10 -17.95 -12.76 26.85
CA PRO A 10 -17.23 -13.08 25.63
C PRO A 10 -15.79 -12.57 25.75
N THR A 11 -14.82 -13.45 25.45
CA THR A 11 -13.37 -13.23 25.59
C THR A 11 -12.86 -11.95 24.91
N VAL A 12 -13.63 -11.43 23.95
CA VAL A 12 -13.36 -10.19 23.20
C VAL A 12 -13.40 -8.93 24.08
N LEU A 13 -14.19 -8.89 25.15
CA LEU A 13 -14.31 -7.70 26.01
C LEU A 13 -13.08 -7.43 26.88
N LEU A 14 -12.16 -8.40 27.01
CA LEU A 14 -10.94 -8.27 27.82
C LEU A 14 -9.84 -7.47 27.11
N TYR A 15 -9.91 -7.34 25.78
CA TYR A 15 -8.89 -6.67 24.96
C TYR A 15 -9.22 -5.21 24.63
N LEU A 16 -10.35 -4.69 25.11
CA LEU A 16 -10.74 -3.32 24.86
C LEU A 16 -10.11 -2.37 25.90
N PRO A 17 -9.70 -1.15 25.50
CA PRO A 17 -9.27 -0.09 26.42
C PRO A 17 -10.27 0.13 27.56
N LEU A 18 -9.78 0.42 28.77
CA LEU A 18 -10.60 0.54 29.99
C LEU A 18 -11.87 1.40 29.81
N GLY A 19 -11.77 2.53 29.10
CA GLY A 19 -12.92 3.41 28.86
C GLY A 19 -14.03 2.80 27.98
N ILE A 20 -13.70 1.84 27.11
CA ILE A 20 -14.68 1.16 26.24
C ILE A 20 -15.33 -0.01 26.99
N ARG A 21 -14.60 -0.65 27.92
CA ARG A 21 -15.17 -1.69 28.81
C ARG A 21 -16.26 -1.12 29.72
N ASP A 22 -16.01 0.04 30.32
CA ASP A 22 -17.00 0.70 31.19
C ASP A 22 -18.24 1.16 30.41
N PHE A 23 -18.07 1.58 29.16
CA PHE A 23 -19.19 1.94 28.28
C PHE A 23 -20.11 0.74 28.00
N PHE A 24 -19.54 -0.43 27.69
CA PHE A 24 -20.31 -1.66 27.47
C PHE A 24 -20.98 -2.18 28.75
N LEU A 25 -20.29 -2.15 29.89
CA LEU A 25 -20.87 -2.57 31.17
C LEU A 25 -22.01 -1.63 31.60
N ARG A 26 -21.88 -0.32 31.36
CA ARG A 26 -22.91 0.68 31.67
C ARG A 26 -24.14 0.61 30.73
N GLN A 27 -23.99 0.09 29.52
CA GLN A 27 -25.13 -0.17 28.63
C GLN A 27 -25.95 -1.39 29.06
N SER A 28 -25.35 -2.36 29.74
CA SER A 28 -26.08 -3.55 30.24
C SER A 28 -27.07 -3.23 31.38
N SER A 29 -26.92 -2.09 32.06
CA SER A 29 -27.82 -1.65 33.13
C SER A 29 -29.00 -0.77 32.69
N ILE A 30 -29.08 -0.38 31.40
CA ILE A 30 -30.19 0.44 30.86
C ILE A 30 -31.10 -0.46 30.02
N THR A 31 -31.70 -1.47 30.64
CA THR A 31 -32.64 -2.39 29.98
C THR A 31 -34.04 -2.22 30.56
N SER A 32 -34.75 -1.16 30.17
CA SER A 32 -36.20 -1.14 30.45
C SER A 32 -37.07 -0.27 29.54
N THR A 33 -36.53 0.29 28.46
CA THR A 33 -37.36 1.00 27.48
C THR A 33 -36.97 0.60 26.07
N SER A 34 -37.96 0.24 25.26
CA SER A 34 -37.79 -0.19 23.87
C SER A 34 -36.95 0.79 23.03
N TYR A 35 -36.98 2.07 23.41
CA TYR A 35 -36.19 3.14 22.81
C TYR A 35 -34.66 2.96 22.97
N ALA A 36 -34.16 2.49 24.11
CA ALA A 36 -32.71 2.32 24.34
C ALA A 36 -32.12 1.16 23.51
N LYS A 37 -32.89 0.08 23.32
CA LYS A 37 -32.51 -1.02 22.43
C LYS A 37 -32.51 -0.59 20.97
N MET A 38 -33.49 0.23 20.58
CA MET A 38 -33.59 0.76 19.22
C MET A 38 -32.44 1.73 18.89
N LEU A 39 -32.08 2.62 19.82
CA LEU A 39 -30.92 3.52 19.69
C LEU A 39 -29.58 2.78 19.63
N CYS A 40 -29.41 1.74 20.43
CA CYS A 40 -28.18 0.93 20.40
C CYS A 40 -28.09 0.09 19.10
N LEU A 41 -29.22 -0.43 18.62
CA LEU A 41 -29.26 -1.17 17.36
C LEU A 41 -28.96 -0.25 16.16
N THR A 42 -29.53 0.96 16.12
CA THR A 42 -29.26 1.92 15.04
C THR A 42 -27.81 2.39 15.06
N GLN A 43 -27.20 2.60 16.23
CA GLN A 43 -25.81 3.03 16.32
C GLN A 43 -24.82 1.93 15.92
N ASN A 44 -25.07 0.67 16.28
CA ASN A 44 -24.25 -0.46 15.83
C ASN A 44 -24.40 -0.75 14.33
N VAL A 45 -25.60 -0.60 13.77
CA VAL A 45 -25.83 -0.71 12.32
C VAL A 45 -25.13 0.41 11.56
N LEU A 46 -25.19 1.65 12.06
CA LEU A 46 -24.50 2.79 11.45
C LEU A 46 -22.97 2.59 11.45
N LEU A 47 -22.40 2.12 12.56
CA LEU A 47 -20.97 1.80 12.65
C LEU A 47 -20.57 0.68 11.68
N ALA A 48 -21.40 -0.38 11.58
CA ALA A 48 -21.17 -1.49 10.66
C ALA A 48 -21.23 -1.04 9.19
N VAL A 49 -22.15 -0.14 8.83
CA VAL A 49 -22.26 0.44 7.48
C VAL A 49 -21.06 1.33 7.13
N THR A 50 -20.52 2.09 8.08
CA THR A 50 -19.30 2.89 7.84
C THR A 50 -18.05 2.03 7.64
N MET A 51 -18.03 0.82 8.19
CA MET A 51 -16.86 -0.08 8.15
C MET A 51 -16.83 -0.95 6.88
N THR A 52 -17.95 -1.06 6.15
CA THR A 52 -18.06 -1.79 4.87
C THR A 52 -17.80 -0.92 3.64
N MET A 53 -17.82 0.42 3.77
CA MET A 53 -17.38 1.33 2.71
C MET A 53 -15.85 1.41 2.66
N ARG A 54 -15.20 0.33 2.19
CA ARG A 54 -13.81 0.43 1.75
C ARG A 54 -13.80 1.18 0.42
N GLY A 55 -13.49 2.47 0.48
CA GLY A 55 -13.25 3.28 -0.71
C GLY A 55 -12.18 2.65 -1.59
N VAL A 56 -12.37 2.72 -2.90
CA VAL A 56 -11.35 2.34 -3.88
C VAL A 56 -10.20 3.34 -3.76
N LEU A 57 -9.00 2.87 -3.43
CA LEU A 57 -7.77 3.67 -3.31
C LEU A 57 -7.15 4.06 -4.67
N ALA A 58 -7.96 4.12 -5.73
CA ALA A 58 -7.51 4.52 -7.06
C ALA A 58 -7.95 5.95 -7.33
N ALA A 59 -7.03 6.77 -7.82
CA ALA A 59 -7.34 8.13 -8.22
C ALA A 59 -8.26 8.14 -9.47
N THR A 60 -9.28 8.98 -9.44
CA THR A 60 -10.21 9.18 -10.58
C THR A 60 -9.50 9.91 -11.73
N PRO A 61 -10.03 9.86 -12.96
CA PRO A 61 -9.46 10.61 -14.08
C PRO A 61 -9.31 12.11 -13.78
N ASP A 62 -10.27 12.72 -13.09
CA ASP A 62 -10.21 14.13 -12.73
C ASP A 62 -9.11 14.41 -11.69
N GLN A 63 -8.92 13.52 -10.71
CA GLN A 63 -7.80 13.61 -9.78
C GLN A 63 -6.44 13.46 -10.47
N TRP A 64 -6.36 12.72 -11.59
CA TRP A 64 -5.15 12.62 -12.40
C TRP A 64 -4.87 13.86 -13.26
N ARG A 65 -5.89 14.63 -13.66
CA ARG A 65 -5.70 15.88 -14.44
C ARG A 65 -4.88 16.92 -13.69
N GLU A 66 -4.93 16.89 -12.36
CA GLU A 66 -4.20 17.81 -11.48
C GLU A 66 -2.76 17.35 -11.20
N ARG A 67 -2.37 16.15 -11.66
CA ARG A 67 -1.07 15.56 -11.35
C ARG A 67 -0.04 15.86 -12.44
N SER A 68 1.16 16.20 -12.01
CA SER A 68 2.37 16.15 -12.84
C SER A 68 3.13 14.84 -12.59
N ILE A 69 3.53 14.15 -13.67
CA ILE A 69 4.09 12.80 -13.63
C ILE A 69 5.59 12.82 -13.96
N TYR A 70 6.40 12.22 -13.09
CA TYR A 70 7.81 11.95 -13.34
C TYR A 70 7.99 10.49 -13.78
N GLN A 71 8.47 10.27 -15.00
CA GLN A 71 8.74 8.91 -15.49
C GLN A 71 10.08 8.40 -14.94
N VAL A 72 10.04 7.25 -14.27
CA VAL A 72 11.17 6.62 -13.60
C VAL A 72 11.44 5.26 -14.23
N PHE A 73 12.64 5.11 -14.77
CA PHE A 73 13.11 3.81 -15.20
C PHE A 73 13.82 3.12 -14.04
N THR A 74 13.18 2.12 -13.43
CA THR A 74 13.55 1.58 -12.10
C THR A 74 15.03 1.19 -12.02
N ASP A 75 15.53 0.50 -13.04
CA ASP A 75 16.94 0.04 -13.09
C ASP A 75 17.97 1.18 -13.16
N ARG A 76 17.57 2.37 -13.65
CA ARG A 76 18.48 3.47 -14.02
C ARG A 76 18.40 4.67 -13.09
N PHE A 77 17.37 4.76 -12.27
CA PHE A 77 17.12 5.96 -11.48
C PHE A 77 17.97 6.02 -10.20
N ALA A 78 17.88 5.01 -9.34
CA ALA A 78 18.57 5.01 -8.06
C ALA A 78 18.78 3.61 -7.52
N ARG A 79 19.97 3.36 -6.95
CA ARG A 79 20.32 2.12 -6.26
C ARG A 79 19.96 2.21 -4.78
N THR A 80 19.71 1.06 -4.13
CA THR A 80 19.52 1.01 -2.67
C THR A 80 20.77 1.52 -1.94
N ASP A 81 21.93 1.04 -2.36
CA ASP A 81 23.23 1.45 -1.84
C ASP A 81 23.83 2.54 -2.72
N SER A 82 23.84 3.77 -2.21
CA SER A 82 24.41 4.93 -2.89
C SER A 82 25.94 4.94 -2.93
N THR A 83 26.60 4.08 -2.15
CA THR A 83 28.07 3.94 -2.13
C THR A 83 28.57 3.01 -3.23
N ASN A 84 27.67 2.21 -3.82
CA ASN A 84 28.01 1.33 -4.93
C ASN A 84 28.21 2.14 -6.23
N THR A 85 29.49 2.42 -6.52
CA THR A 85 29.95 3.11 -7.74
C THR A 85 30.17 2.16 -8.92
N THR A 86 29.69 0.91 -8.85
CA THR A 86 29.80 -0.03 -9.96
C THR A 86 29.17 0.60 -11.21
N ALA A 87 29.97 0.71 -12.25
CA ALA A 87 29.52 1.26 -13.52
C ALA A 87 28.35 0.43 -14.05
N CYS A 88 27.36 1.10 -14.61
CA CYS A 88 26.37 0.38 -15.40
C CYS A 88 27.08 -0.30 -16.59
N PRO A 89 26.70 -1.53 -16.98
CA PRO A 89 27.26 -2.18 -18.16
C PRO A 89 27.32 -1.25 -19.38
N SER A 90 28.50 -1.16 -20.00
CA SER A 90 28.80 -0.23 -21.09
C SER A 90 27.99 -0.46 -22.36
N GLU A 91 27.39 -1.65 -22.52
CA GLU A 91 26.64 -2.00 -23.72
C GLU A 91 25.19 -1.48 -23.72
N PHE A 92 24.75 -0.64 -22.78
CA PHE A 92 23.34 -0.23 -22.60
C PHE A 92 22.33 -1.37 -22.32
N TYR A 93 22.77 -2.62 -22.46
CA TYR A 93 22.04 -3.84 -22.17
C TYR A 93 22.52 -4.43 -20.84
N GLY A 94 21.57 -4.74 -19.95
CA GLY A 94 21.85 -5.28 -18.61
C GLY A 94 21.31 -4.40 -17.50
N TYR A 95 21.16 -5.01 -16.32
CA TYR A 95 20.75 -4.31 -15.12
C TYR A 95 21.90 -3.45 -14.58
N CYS A 96 21.65 -2.16 -14.39
CA CYS A 96 22.55 -1.27 -13.64
C CYS A 96 22.34 -1.40 -12.12
N GLY A 97 21.24 -2.01 -11.67
CA GLY A 97 20.99 -2.30 -10.25
C GLY A 97 20.15 -1.25 -9.51
N GLY A 98 19.33 -0.49 -10.24
CA GLY A 98 18.33 0.38 -9.62
C GLY A 98 17.18 -0.42 -9.00
N THR A 99 16.63 0.09 -7.90
CA THR A 99 15.66 -0.64 -7.06
C THR A 99 14.52 0.26 -6.60
N TRP A 100 13.41 -0.34 -6.15
CA TRP A 100 12.31 0.42 -5.53
C TRP A 100 12.75 1.13 -4.26
N ARG A 101 13.63 0.53 -3.46
CA ARG A 101 14.21 1.19 -2.28
C ARG A 101 15.06 2.40 -2.67
N GLY A 102 15.82 2.31 -3.77
CA GLY A 102 16.55 3.44 -4.33
C GLY A 102 15.61 4.58 -4.73
N ILE A 103 14.47 4.27 -5.34
CA ILE A 103 13.43 5.28 -5.64
C ILE A 103 12.92 5.95 -4.36
N ILE A 104 12.58 5.16 -3.32
CA ILE A 104 12.13 5.69 -2.02
C ILE A 104 13.15 6.71 -1.47
N ASN A 105 14.44 6.36 -1.51
CA ASN A 105 15.53 7.21 -1.03
C ASN A 105 15.70 8.53 -1.82
N LYS A 106 15.01 8.67 -2.96
CA LYS A 106 15.09 9.83 -3.86
C LYS A 106 13.73 10.47 -4.12
N LEU A 107 12.69 10.15 -3.34
CA LEU A 107 11.38 10.79 -3.48
C LEU A 107 11.43 12.29 -3.22
N ASP A 108 12.30 12.75 -2.30
CA ASP A 108 12.51 14.19 -2.06
C ASP A 108 12.97 14.91 -3.34
N TYR A 109 13.93 14.34 -4.08
CA TYR A 109 14.40 14.89 -5.36
C TYR A 109 13.27 15.07 -6.39
N ILE A 110 12.36 14.10 -6.47
CA ILE A 110 11.22 14.15 -7.40
C ILE A 110 10.21 15.21 -6.92
N GLN A 111 9.94 15.24 -5.62
CA GLN A 111 8.95 16.14 -5.01
C GLN A 111 9.40 17.61 -5.05
N ASP A 112 10.70 17.87 -4.85
CA ASP A 112 11.28 19.21 -4.89
C ASP A 112 11.19 19.86 -6.28
N MET A 113 11.12 19.05 -7.33
CA MET A 113 10.84 19.53 -8.70
C MET A 113 9.35 19.83 -8.94
N GLY A 114 8.46 19.54 -7.98
CA GLY A 114 7.02 19.78 -8.07
C GLY A 114 6.22 18.64 -8.71
N PHE A 115 6.80 17.46 -8.90
CA PHE A 115 6.05 16.31 -9.40
C PHE A 115 5.20 15.69 -8.29
N THR A 116 3.99 15.30 -8.66
CA THR A 116 2.96 14.76 -7.74
C THR A 116 2.62 13.30 -7.99
N ALA A 117 3.27 12.69 -8.99
CA ALA A 117 3.10 11.30 -9.34
C ALA A 117 4.37 10.76 -10.00
N ILE A 118 4.57 9.44 -9.90
CA ILE A 118 5.64 8.73 -10.62
C ILE A 118 5.05 7.66 -11.54
N TRP A 119 5.71 7.42 -12.67
CA TRP A 119 5.44 6.27 -13.53
C TRP A 119 6.67 5.39 -13.59
N ILE A 120 6.59 4.21 -12.98
CA ILE A 120 7.72 3.28 -12.90
C ILE A 120 7.69 2.22 -14.03
N SER A 121 8.85 1.62 -14.32
CA SER A 121 8.96 0.43 -15.17
C SER A 121 8.04 -0.71 -14.71
N PRO A 122 7.59 -1.60 -15.61
CA PRO A 122 6.77 -2.75 -15.23
C PRO A 122 7.44 -3.60 -14.15
N VAL A 123 6.63 -4.05 -13.19
CA VAL A 123 7.11 -4.70 -11.96
C VAL A 123 7.21 -6.22 -12.07
N VAL A 124 6.61 -6.81 -13.11
CA VAL A 124 6.47 -8.26 -13.25
C VAL A 124 7.78 -8.94 -13.59
N GLU A 125 7.88 -10.21 -13.27
CA GLU A 125 9.03 -11.05 -13.57
C GLU A 125 9.30 -11.11 -15.09
N GLN A 126 10.56 -10.97 -15.44
CA GLN A 126 11.05 -10.84 -16.81
C GLN A 126 11.79 -12.09 -17.24
N VAL A 127 11.98 -12.25 -18.55
CA VAL A 127 12.90 -13.24 -19.11
C VAL A 127 14.27 -13.21 -18.42
N ALA A 128 14.84 -14.39 -18.21
CA ALA A 128 16.13 -14.56 -17.53
C ALA A 128 17.31 -13.84 -18.23
N ASP A 129 17.18 -13.48 -19.50
CA ASP A 129 18.18 -12.71 -20.23
C ASP A 129 18.26 -11.26 -19.71
N PRO A 130 19.35 -10.88 -19.02
CA PRO A 130 19.47 -9.55 -18.41
C PRO A 130 19.53 -8.43 -19.47
N ARG A 131 19.87 -8.74 -20.72
CA ARG A 131 19.87 -7.77 -21.83
C ARG A 131 18.45 -7.35 -22.25
N ARG A 132 17.43 -8.11 -21.82
CA ARG A 132 16.02 -7.88 -22.17
C ARG A 132 15.13 -7.62 -20.95
N GLY A 133 15.54 -8.07 -19.76
CA GLY A 133 14.73 -7.90 -18.55
C GLY A 133 14.82 -6.51 -17.90
N PHE A 134 15.95 -5.81 -18.06
CA PHE A 134 16.24 -4.59 -17.28
C PHE A 134 15.22 -3.46 -17.43
N HIS A 135 14.48 -3.43 -18.54
CA HIS A 135 13.48 -2.40 -18.83
C HIS A 135 12.05 -2.75 -18.38
N GLY A 136 11.78 -4.03 -18.07
CA GLY A 136 10.46 -4.49 -17.60
C GLY A 136 9.45 -4.89 -18.70
N TYR A 137 9.80 -4.81 -19.98
CA TYR A 137 8.86 -5.06 -21.10
C TYR A 137 9.00 -6.43 -21.78
N SER A 138 9.81 -7.33 -21.22
CA SER A 138 9.99 -8.71 -21.66
C SER A 138 9.44 -9.69 -20.61
N ALA A 139 8.15 -9.57 -20.30
CA ALA A 139 7.49 -10.31 -19.23
C ALA A 139 7.53 -11.84 -19.48
N GLN A 140 7.86 -12.59 -18.44
CA GLN A 140 7.84 -14.07 -18.44
C GLN A 140 6.77 -14.62 -17.50
N ASN A 141 6.57 -13.99 -16.33
CA ASN A 141 5.61 -14.43 -15.34
C ASN A 141 4.88 -13.21 -14.74
N LEU A 142 3.59 -13.09 -15.06
CA LEU A 142 2.76 -11.97 -14.61
C LEU A 142 2.41 -12.01 -13.12
N TYR A 143 2.59 -13.16 -12.47
CA TYR A 143 2.37 -13.35 -11.03
C TYR A 143 3.65 -13.25 -10.20
N GLY A 144 4.81 -13.17 -10.86
CA GLY A 144 6.10 -12.94 -10.25
C GLY A 144 6.49 -11.47 -10.30
N LEU A 145 7.36 -11.04 -9.37
CA LEU A 145 7.99 -9.73 -9.40
C LEU A 145 9.41 -9.84 -9.97
N ASN A 146 9.86 -8.78 -10.64
CA ASN A 146 11.25 -8.68 -11.07
C ASN A 146 12.17 -8.55 -9.84
N SER A 147 12.86 -9.64 -9.49
CA SER A 147 13.73 -9.72 -8.31
C SER A 147 14.90 -8.75 -8.34
N HIS A 148 15.28 -8.23 -9.51
CA HIS A 148 16.31 -7.20 -9.63
C HIS A 148 15.87 -5.84 -9.07
N PHE A 149 14.57 -5.54 -9.04
CA PHE A 149 14.05 -4.27 -8.50
C PHE A 149 13.79 -4.32 -6.99
N GLY A 150 13.61 -5.51 -6.44
CA GLY A 150 13.34 -5.74 -5.02
C GLY A 150 12.38 -6.89 -4.79
N ASN A 151 11.84 -6.98 -3.58
CA ASN A 151 10.79 -7.94 -3.22
C ASN A 151 9.42 -7.26 -3.06
N ALA A 152 8.37 -8.04 -2.80
CA ALA A 152 7.01 -7.51 -2.63
C ALA A 152 6.89 -6.46 -1.51
N SER A 153 7.66 -6.60 -0.43
CA SER A 153 7.64 -5.63 0.67
C SER A 153 8.26 -4.30 0.28
N ASP A 154 9.27 -4.28 -0.61
CA ASP A 154 9.84 -3.05 -1.15
C ASP A 154 8.86 -2.32 -2.08
N LEU A 155 8.10 -3.04 -2.89
CA LEU A 155 7.06 -2.43 -3.74
C LEU A 155 5.93 -1.84 -2.91
N ILE A 156 5.48 -2.56 -1.87
CA ILE A 156 4.49 -2.04 -0.91
C ILE A 156 5.05 -0.80 -0.20
N ALA A 157 6.30 -0.84 0.25
CA ALA A 157 6.95 0.29 0.90
C ALA A 157 7.03 1.52 -0.02
N LEU A 158 7.27 1.32 -1.32
CA LEU A 158 7.26 2.41 -2.29
C LEU A 158 5.87 3.03 -2.42
N ALA A 159 4.83 2.22 -2.55
CA ALA A 159 3.45 2.71 -2.61
C ALA A 159 3.06 3.46 -1.32
N THR A 160 3.42 2.92 -0.15
CA THR A 160 3.18 3.59 1.14
C THR A 160 3.90 4.93 1.22
N ALA A 161 5.20 4.98 0.89
CA ALA A 161 5.99 6.21 0.94
C ALA A 161 5.45 7.30 -0.02
N LEU A 162 4.94 6.91 -1.19
CA LEU A 162 4.27 7.83 -2.11
C LEU A 162 2.98 8.38 -1.50
N HIS A 163 2.13 7.52 -0.95
CA HIS A 163 0.87 7.95 -0.34
C HIS A 163 1.07 8.86 0.88
N GLU A 164 2.09 8.60 1.71
CA GLU A 164 2.48 9.47 2.83
C GLU A 164 2.85 10.90 2.37
N ARG A 165 3.33 11.03 1.12
CA ARG A 165 3.69 12.29 0.47
C ARG A 165 2.56 12.88 -0.38
N ASN A 166 1.37 12.30 -0.33
CA ASN A 166 0.26 12.60 -1.25
C ASN A 166 0.69 12.53 -2.73
N MET A 167 1.57 11.58 -3.08
CA MET A 167 1.98 11.28 -4.45
C MET A 167 1.28 10.01 -4.95
N ALA A 168 1.06 9.94 -6.26
CA ALA A 168 0.46 8.76 -6.92
C ALA A 168 1.50 7.95 -7.72
N SER A 169 1.21 6.69 -8.02
CA SER A 169 2.02 5.85 -8.92
C SER A 169 1.19 5.26 -10.06
N ILE A 170 1.79 5.18 -11.24
CA ILE A 170 1.29 4.37 -12.36
C ILE A 170 2.09 3.06 -12.42
N PHE A 171 1.39 1.94 -12.38
CA PHE A 171 1.94 0.60 -12.66
C PHE A 171 1.46 0.14 -14.03
N PHE A 172 2.39 -0.31 -14.88
CA PHE A 172 2.09 -0.80 -16.22
C PHE A 172 2.51 -2.26 -16.36
N VAL A 173 1.74 -3.04 -17.11
CA VAL A 173 2.09 -4.39 -17.57
C VAL A 173 1.73 -4.46 -19.05
N GLU A 174 2.71 -4.74 -19.92
CA GLU A 174 2.46 -4.85 -21.36
C GLU A 174 2.03 -6.27 -21.73
N HIS A 175 1.08 -6.39 -22.66
CA HIS A 175 0.43 -7.64 -23.06
C HIS A 175 1.24 -8.47 -24.09
N HIS A 176 2.39 -8.01 -24.56
CA HIS A 176 3.19 -8.75 -25.56
C HIS A 176 4.21 -9.70 -24.89
N ALA A 177 3.71 -10.75 -24.23
CA ALA A 177 4.52 -11.93 -23.96
C ALA A 177 4.68 -12.69 -25.29
N LYS A 178 5.90 -12.74 -25.83
CA LYS A 178 6.24 -13.59 -26.98
C LYS A 178 6.72 -14.95 -26.50
#